data_AF-A0A662G3I8-F1
#
_entry.id   AF-A0A662G3I8-F1
#
_cell.length_a   1.000
_cell.length_b   1.000
_cell.length_c   1.000
_cell.angle_alpha   90.00
_cell.angle_beta   90.00
_cell.angle_gamma   90.00
#
_symmetry.space_group_name_H-M   'P 1'
#
loop_
_entity.id
_entity.type
_entity.pdbx_description
1 polymer ?
#
loop_
_entity_poly.entity_id
_entity_poly.type
_entity_poly.pdbx_seq_one_letter_code
_entity_poly.pdbx_strand_id
1 'polypeptide(L)'
;MNKGISKTLLIVFFIIIIAVVAIFSFLWPYLQPPQKVKEEIVLRVITRHGYDILDVAKEKFLSSSIAKKYHIKDIKWLSVDPGQWVDIIKASANKPGQEIDVAWGGGPTLFDILIRYNLLSPLNLSEALEAANQIPDELSGAAMKRIRDGKIYWVAAAISSFGFTTNKDVLNKANLPKPTKWIDLANETYAATLPIPSVGVADPTKSTSNTRMYEIILQDYGWEKGWIIITLMGANAKIYDQSGLVRDAAIRGDVAVGITIDFYGYTAQLQNPELCEYIIPTDGSIVNGDPIALLSTSKHAKAAQAFIAWVISVEGQKIWLDKRVNRMPANPGVFDTPEGKERTDLEAAYNRTLQALVINFSDDLALSYERAMQWFFYATITKAHTDLQSTWKTLAKARLQGKISQQDFNRLINDLANPLLFNFTDPSTGKNTVFSQSYAQSINEKLFTDVNYRKQLVNIWQRAASARYK
;
A
#
# COMPACT_ATOMS: atom_id res chain seq x y z
N MET A 1 -56.66 -20.02 -74.16
CA MET A 1 -55.21 -20.18 -74.38
C MET A 1 -54.56 -20.54 -73.06
N ASN A 2 -54.12 -21.79 -72.89
CA ASN A 2 -53.28 -22.18 -71.77
C ASN A 2 -52.26 -23.19 -72.31
N LYS A 3 -51.07 -22.71 -72.72
CA LYS A 3 -49.97 -23.57 -73.16
C LYS A 3 -49.25 -24.05 -71.89
N GLY A 4 -49.51 -25.30 -71.49
CA GLY A 4 -48.82 -25.93 -70.38
C GLY A 4 -47.31 -25.99 -70.63
N ILE A 5 -46.54 -25.64 -69.61
CA ILE A 5 -45.07 -25.74 -69.61
C ILE A 5 -44.70 -27.21 -69.85
N SER A 6 -43.86 -27.46 -70.87
CA SER A 6 -43.38 -28.82 -71.19
C SER A 6 -42.70 -29.46 -69.97
N LYS A 7 -43.03 -30.72 -69.66
CA LYS A 7 -42.40 -31.50 -68.57
C LYS A 7 -40.87 -31.47 -68.64
N THR A 8 -40.30 -31.40 -69.84
CA THR A 8 -38.85 -31.30 -70.05
C THR A 8 -38.28 -29.98 -69.54
N LEU A 9 -39.01 -28.87 -69.70
CA LEU A 9 -38.61 -27.55 -69.20
C LEU A 9 -38.59 -27.53 -67.66
N LEU A 10 -39.56 -28.22 -67.05
CA LEU A 10 -39.69 -28.34 -65.59
C LEU A 10 -38.54 -29.16 -64.98
N ILE A 11 -38.13 -30.24 -65.65
CA ILE A 11 -36.99 -31.07 -65.23
C ILE A 11 -35.67 -30.29 -65.33
N VAL A 12 -35.44 -29.59 -66.45
CA VAL A 12 -34.24 -28.77 -66.63
C VAL A 12 -34.18 -27.65 -65.59
N PHE A 13 -35.30 -26.99 -65.30
CA PHE A 13 -35.37 -25.97 -64.26
C PHE A 13 -35.04 -26.53 -62.86
N PHE A 14 -35.52 -27.73 -62.54
CA PHE A 14 -35.24 -28.38 -61.26
C PHE A 14 -33.76 -28.78 -61.13
N ILE A 15 -33.14 -29.27 -62.21
CA ILE A 15 -31.71 -29.59 -62.25
C ILE A 15 -30.86 -28.33 -62.06
N ILE A 16 -31.24 -27.21 -62.69
CA ILE A 16 -30.55 -25.93 -62.53
C ILE A 16 -30.68 -25.43 -61.09
N ILE A 17 -31.85 -25.53 -60.47
CA ILE A 17 -32.04 -25.15 -59.06
C ILE A 17 -31.14 -26.00 -58.16
N ILE A 18 -31.11 -27.32 -58.35
CA ILE A 18 -30.25 -28.21 -57.55
C ILE A 18 -28.78 -27.86 -57.74
N ALA A 19 -28.35 -27.61 -58.98
CA ALA A 19 -26.98 -27.21 -59.27
C ALA A 19 -26.63 -25.86 -58.61
N VAL A 20 -27.52 -24.87 -58.67
CA VAL A 20 -27.33 -23.57 -58.03
C VAL A 20 -27.29 -23.71 -56.51
N VAL A 21 -28.17 -24.49 -55.90
CA VAL A 21 -28.17 -24.75 -54.45
C VAL A 21 -26.92 -25.51 -54.01
N ALA A 22 -26.46 -26.48 -54.80
CA ALA A 22 -25.22 -27.22 -54.53
C ALA A 22 -23.99 -26.32 -54.64
N ILE A 23 -23.91 -25.48 -55.67
CA ILE A 23 -22.85 -24.48 -55.85
C ILE A 23 -22.87 -23.47 -54.70
N PHE A 24 -24.05 -22.98 -54.32
CA PHE A 24 -24.19 -22.02 -53.24
C PHE A 24 -23.83 -22.63 -51.88
N SER A 25 -24.20 -23.88 -51.63
CA SER A 25 -23.84 -24.61 -50.40
C SER A 25 -22.34 -24.92 -50.35
N PHE A 26 -21.72 -25.20 -51.50
CA PHE A 26 -20.28 -25.43 -51.61
C PHE A 26 -19.47 -24.14 -51.46
N LEU A 27 -20.00 -23.01 -51.94
CA LEU A 27 -19.37 -21.68 -51.83
C LEU A 27 -19.66 -20.97 -50.50
N TRP A 28 -20.72 -21.35 -49.77
CA TRP A 28 -21.11 -20.74 -48.49
C TRP A 28 -19.99 -20.63 -47.46
N PRO A 29 -19.13 -21.66 -47.24
CA PRO A 29 -18.01 -21.57 -46.31
C PRO A 29 -16.94 -20.56 -46.76
N TYR A 30 -16.80 -20.33 -48.07
CA TYR A 30 -15.80 -19.42 -48.66
C TYR A 30 -16.32 -17.98 -48.80
N LEU A 31 -17.65 -17.79 -48.71
CA LEU A 31 -18.32 -16.50 -48.69
C LEU A 31 -18.47 -15.94 -47.26
N GLN A 32 -18.21 -16.76 -46.24
CA GLN A 32 -18.13 -16.29 -44.85
C GLN A 32 -16.91 -15.36 -44.73
N PRO A 33 -17.06 -14.11 -44.24
CA PRO A 33 -15.90 -13.31 -43.90
C PRO A 33 -15.03 -14.10 -42.91
N PRO A 34 -13.69 -14.03 -43.00
CA PRO A 34 -12.84 -14.72 -42.03
C PRO A 34 -13.31 -14.34 -40.63
N GLN A 35 -13.63 -15.34 -39.81
CA GLN A 35 -13.94 -15.12 -38.40
C GLN A 35 -12.79 -14.28 -37.84
N LYS A 36 -13.06 -13.03 -37.44
CA LYS A 36 -12.08 -12.23 -36.70
C LYS A 36 -11.69 -13.08 -35.50
N VAL A 37 -10.48 -13.63 -35.52
CA VAL A 37 -9.89 -14.27 -34.35
C VAL A 37 -10.01 -13.23 -33.24
N LYS A 38 -10.83 -13.51 -32.24
CA LYS A 38 -11.04 -12.57 -31.14
C LYS A 38 -9.67 -12.38 -30.49
N GLU A 39 -9.17 -11.15 -30.56
CA GLU A 39 -7.84 -10.79 -30.08
C GLU A 39 -7.74 -11.15 -28.59
N GLU A 40 -6.81 -12.04 -28.26
CA GLU A 40 -6.55 -12.44 -26.89
C GLU A 40 -5.84 -11.29 -26.16
N ILE A 41 -6.43 -10.81 -25.07
CA ILE A 41 -5.95 -9.62 -24.35
C ILE A 41 -4.95 -10.03 -23.27
N VAL A 42 -3.83 -9.32 -23.20
CA VAL A 42 -2.87 -9.38 -22.09
C VAL A 42 -2.95 -8.07 -21.33
N LEU A 43 -3.51 -8.11 -20.11
CA LEU A 43 -3.60 -6.90 -19.28
C LEU A 43 -2.24 -6.56 -18.66
N ARG A 44 -1.94 -5.28 -18.57
CA ARG A 44 -0.71 -4.78 -17.94
C ARG A 44 -1.07 -4.02 -16.68
N VAL A 45 -0.61 -4.53 -15.54
CA VAL A 45 -0.99 -4.01 -14.22
C VAL A 45 0.24 -3.52 -13.47
N ILE A 46 0.31 -2.22 -13.21
CA ILE A 46 1.35 -1.64 -12.33
C ILE A 46 0.94 -1.83 -10.88
N THR A 47 1.86 -2.34 -10.05
CA THR A 47 1.49 -2.81 -8.72
C THR A 47 2.62 -2.73 -7.70
N ARG A 48 2.23 -2.67 -6.42
CA ARG A 48 3.12 -2.75 -5.24
C ARG A 48 3.01 -4.09 -4.52
N HIS A 49 2.16 -5.00 -4.97
CA HIS A 49 2.00 -6.31 -4.34
C HIS A 49 3.20 -7.21 -4.57
N GLY A 50 3.46 -8.07 -3.57
CA GLY A 50 4.39 -9.18 -3.71
C GLY A 50 3.79 -10.30 -4.54
N TYR A 51 4.65 -11.21 -5.02
CA TYR A 51 4.24 -12.35 -5.84
C TYR A 51 3.33 -13.34 -5.09
N ASP A 52 3.40 -13.36 -3.76
CA ASP A 52 2.46 -14.07 -2.89
C ASP A 52 0.99 -13.73 -3.17
N ILE A 53 0.70 -12.46 -3.46
CA ILE A 53 -0.63 -11.99 -3.87
C ILE A 53 -0.83 -12.18 -5.38
N LEU A 54 0.15 -11.76 -6.18
CA LEU A 54 -0.01 -11.65 -7.62
C LEU A 54 -0.19 -13.01 -8.31
N ASP A 55 0.47 -14.06 -7.82
CA ASP A 55 0.37 -15.40 -8.39
C ASP A 55 -1.02 -16.00 -8.12
N VAL A 56 -1.50 -15.89 -6.88
CA VAL A 56 -2.85 -16.35 -6.48
C VAL A 56 -3.92 -15.58 -7.26
N ALA A 57 -3.77 -14.26 -7.37
CA ALA A 57 -4.69 -13.42 -8.13
C ALA A 57 -4.73 -13.81 -9.61
N LYS A 58 -3.56 -14.02 -10.23
CA LYS A 58 -3.45 -14.40 -11.64
C LYS A 58 -4.14 -15.74 -11.92
N GLU A 59 -3.83 -16.75 -11.12
CA GLU A 59 -4.39 -18.10 -11.27
C GLU A 59 -5.93 -18.09 -11.15
N LYS A 60 -6.44 -17.47 -10.09
CA LYS A 60 -7.88 -17.42 -9.81
C LYS A 60 -8.63 -16.56 -10.83
N PHE A 61 -8.05 -15.42 -11.22
CA PHE A 61 -8.68 -14.55 -12.22
C PHE A 61 -8.75 -15.20 -13.59
N LEU A 62 -7.65 -15.75 -14.12
CA LEU A 62 -7.63 -16.30 -15.48
C LEU A 62 -8.54 -17.55 -15.61
N SER A 63 -8.81 -18.24 -14.49
CA SER A 63 -9.75 -19.36 -14.44
C SER A 63 -11.22 -18.92 -14.41
N SER A 64 -11.50 -17.66 -14.09
CA SER A 64 -12.84 -17.12 -13.89
C SER A 64 -13.66 -17.02 -15.18
N SER A 65 -14.99 -16.99 -15.03
CA SER A 65 -15.91 -16.75 -16.15
C SER A 65 -15.76 -15.34 -16.74
N ILE A 66 -15.40 -14.35 -15.92
CA ILE A 66 -15.24 -12.97 -16.38
C ILE A 66 -13.97 -12.80 -17.23
N ALA A 67 -12.85 -13.44 -16.89
CA ALA A 67 -11.67 -13.45 -17.75
C ALA A 67 -11.98 -14.07 -19.14
N LYS A 68 -12.71 -15.20 -19.16
CA LYS A 68 -13.17 -15.86 -20.40
C LYS A 68 -14.11 -14.96 -21.21
N LYS A 69 -15.08 -14.30 -20.56
CA LYS A 69 -16.06 -13.39 -21.19
C LYS A 69 -15.36 -12.22 -21.90
N TYR A 70 -14.31 -11.68 -21.30
CA TYR A 70 -13.56 -10.54 -21.85
C TYR A 70 -12.32 -10.93 -22.64
N HIS A 71 -12.13 -12.22 -22.93
CA HIS A 71 -11.00 -12.73 -23.72
C HIS A 71 -9.63 -12.36 -23.14
N ILE A 72 -9.53 -12.30 -21.81
CA ILE A 72 -8.28 -11.99 -21.11
C ILE A 72 -7.52 -13.29 -20.92
N LYS A 73 -6.37 -13.40 -21.58
CA LYS A 73 -5.53 -14.60 -21.58
C LYS A 73 -4.43 -14.54 -20.54
N ASP A 74 -3.92 -13.35 -20.27
CA ASP A 74 -2.78 -13.20 -19.38
C ASP A 74 -2.78 -11.85 -18.66
N ILE A 75 -2.03 -11.79 -17.57
CA ILE A 75 -1.71 -10.56 -16.86
C ILE A 75 -0.19 -10.42 -16.73
N LYS A 76 0.32 -9.27 -17.15
CA LYS A 76 1.69 -8.85 -16.95
C LYS A 76 1.76 -7.86 -15.78
N TRP A 77 2.41 -8.30 -14.71
CA TRP A 77 2.68 -7.49 -13.53
C TRP A 77 3.87 -6.56 -13.76
N LEU A 78 3.73 -5.29 -13.38
CA LEU A 78 4.82 -4.31 -13.34
C LEU A 78 5.02 -3.87 -11.89
N SER A 79 5.91 -4.58 -11.18
CA SER A 79 6.32 -4.24 -9.82
C SER A 79 7.31 -3.07 -9.86
N VAL A 80 6.81 -1.87 -9.61
CA VAL A 80 7.54 -0.60 -9.81
C VAL A 80 7.58 0.20 -8.52
N ASP A 81 8.69 0.90 -8.26
CA ASP A 81 8.80 1.85 -7.15
C ASP A 81 7.73 2.96 -7.23
N PRO A 82 6.98 3.29 -6.16
CA PRO A 82 5.89 4.26 -6.22
C PRO A 82 6.34 5.63 -6.73
N GLY A 83 7.58 6.03 -6.44
CA GLY A 83 8.15 7.29 -6.93
C GLY A 83 8.31 7.34 -8.45
N GLN A 84 8.27 6.20 -9.13
CA GLN A 84 8.43 6.09 -10.58
C GLN A 84 7.10 5.87 -11.33
N TRP A 85 5.98 5.69 -10.62
CA TRP A 85 4.70 5.33 -11.26
C TRP A 85 4.23 6.37 -12.26
N VAL A 86 4.28 7.66 -11.89
CA VAL A 86 3.85 8.76 -12.78
C VAL A 86 4.62 8.75 -14.10
N ASP A 87 5.95 8.66 -14.03
CA ASP A 87 6.80 8.69 -15.21
C ASP A 87 6.65 7.43 -16.06
N ILE A 88 6.54 6.26 -15.44
CA ILE A 88 6.38 4.99 -16.15
C ILE A 88 5.01 4.90 -16.83
N ILE A 89 3.93 5.33 -16.16
CA ILE A 89 2.58 5.37 -16.76
C ILE A 89 2.59 6.32 -17.95
N LYS A 90 3.10 7.56 -17.81
CA LYS A 90 3.20 8.52 -18.91
C LYS A 90 4.04 8.00 -20.07
N ALA A 91 5.20 7.41 -19.78
CA ALA A 91 6.08 6.85 -20.80
C ALA A 91 5.45 5.65 -21.52
N SER A 92 4.62 4.86 -20.83
CA SER A 92 3.92 3.71 -21.42
C SER A 92 2.90 4.13 -22.48
N ALA A 93 2.25 5.28 -22.30
CA ALA A 93 1.23 5.80 -23.22
C ALA A 93 1.74 6.04 -24.64
N ASN A 94 3.05 6.27 -24.77
CA ASN A 94 3.72 6.57 -26.05
C ASN A 94 4.37 5.33 -26.69
N LYS A 95 4.15 4.13 -26.13
CA LYS A 95 4.73 2.88 -26.59
C LYS A 95 3.60 1.90 -26.96
N PRO A 96 3.24 1.79 -28.26
CA PRO A 96 2.17 0.90 -28.70
C PRO A 96 2.35 -0.54 -28.19
N GLY A 97 1.31 -1.11 -27.58
CA GLY A 97 1.31 -2.45 -27.00
C GLY A 97 2.01 -2.56 -25.64
N GLN A 98 2.45 -1.44 -25.06
CA GLN A 98 3.08 -1.40 -23.73
C GLN A 98 2.33 -0.52 -22.73
N GLU A 99 1.22 0.08 -23.14
CA GLU A 99 0.34 0.86 -22.29
C GLU A 99 -0.04 0.07 -21.04
N ILE A 100 -0.13 0.75 -19.90
CA ILE A 100 -0.54 0.12 -18.64
C ILE A 100 -2.04 0.32 -18.48
N ASP A 101 -2.74 -0.73 -18.11
CA ASP A 101 -4.20 -0.75 -18.05
C ASP A 101 -4.75 -0.44 -16.65
N VAL A 102 -4.13 -1.00 -15.63
CA VAL A 102 -4.63 -0.97 -14.25
C VAL A 102 -3.50 -0.62 -13.29
N ALA A 103 -3.82 0.19 -12.29
CA ALA A 103 -2.99 0.40 -11.11
C ALA A 103 -3.60 -0.37 -9.93
N TRP A 104 -2.79 -1.15 -9.21
CA TRP A 104 -3.27 -1.96 -8.08
C TRP A 104 -2.30 -1.98 -6.89
N GLY A 105 -2.77 -1.49 -5.76
CA GLY A 105 -2.04 -1.49 -4.49
C GLY A 105 -1.04 -0.34 -4.37
N GLY A 106 -0.68 -0.01 -3.13
CA GLY A 106 0.25 1.10 -2.83
C GLY A 106 -0.37 2.22 -1.99
N GLY A 107 -1.62 2.04 -1.55
CA GLY A 107 -2.34 2.94 -0.65
C GLY A 107 -2.99 4.16 -1.34
N PRO A 108 -3.94 4.83 -0.65
CA PRO A 108 -4.73 5.94 -1.21
C PRO A 108 -3.87 7.10 -1.73
N THR A 109 -2.82 7.47 -0.98
CA THR A 109 -1.89 8.55 -1.32
C THR A 109 -1.30 8.44 -2.72
N LEU A 110 -0.83 7.25 -3.11
CA LEU A 110 -0.26 7.03 -4.43
C LEU A 110 -1.30 7.25 -5.53
N PHE A 111 -2.56 6.87 -5.28
CA PHE A 111 -3.65 7.00 -6.24
C PHE A 111 -4.17 8.43 -6.31
N ASP A 112 -4.15 9.17 -5.20
CA ASP A 112 -4.45 10.61 -5.18
C ASP A 112 -3.39 11.41 -6.00
N ILE A 113 -2.11 10.99 -5.95
CA ILE A 113 -1.08 11.50 -6.88
C ILE A 113 -1.47 11.19 -8.33
N LEU A 114 -1.88 9.96 -8.67
CA LEU A 114 -2.30 9.62 -10.03
C LEU A 114 -3.49 10.45 -10.50
N ILE A 115 -4.48 10.72 -9.63
CA ILE A 115 -5.60 11.62 -9.90
C ILE A 115 -5.10 13.03 -10.20
N ARG A 116 -4.17 13.56 -9.39
CA ARG A 116 -3.59 14.91 -9.58
C ARG A 116 -2.90 15.05 -10.94
N TYR A 117 -2.26 14.00 -11.44
CA TYR A 117 -1.63 13.97 -12.76
C TYR A 117 -2.57 13.55 -13.91
N ASN A 118 -3.88 13.40 -13.66
CA ASN A 118 -4.88 12.95 -14.64
C ASN A 118 -4.55 11.56 -15.25
N LEU A 119 -3.97 10.67 -14.45
CA LEU A 119 -3.55 9.34 -14.89
C LEU A 119 -4.60 8.23 -14.61
N LEU A 120 -5.71 8.57 -13.94
CA LEU A 120 -6.82 7.64 -13.71
C LEU A 120 -8.02 7.98 -14.60
N SER A 121 -8.75 6.96 -15.03
CA SER A 121 -10.05 7.09 -15.68
C SER A 121 -11.17 6.57 -14.77
N PRO A 122 -12.36 7.17 -14.80
CA PRO A 122 -13.47 6.71 -13.99
C PRO A 122 -14.00 5.35 -14.46
N LEU A 123 -14.48 4.54 -13.52
CA LEU A 123 -15.19 3.30 -13.81
C LEU A 123 -16.55 3.61 -14.46
N ASN A 124 -16.90 2.85 -15.49
CA ASN A 124 -18.15 2.96 -16.25
C ASN A 124 -18.71 1.63 -16.76
N LEU A 125 -18.00 0.51 -16.54
CA LEU A 125 -18.50 -0.82 -16.85
C LEU A 125 -19.51 -1.26 -15.78
N SER A 126 -20.68 -1.78 -16.19
CA SER A 126 -21.75 -2.25 -15.30
C SER A 126 -21.23 -3.19 -14.22
N GLU A 127 -20.47 -4.21 -14.61
CA GLU A 127 -19.91 -5.21 -13.68
C GLU A 127 -18.95 -4.57 -12.65
N ALA A 128 -18.18 -3.56 -13.06
CA ALA A 128 -17.28 -2.85 -12.15
C ALA A 128 -18.03 -1.96 -11.17
N LEU A 129 -19.09 -1.28 -11.63
CA LEU A 129 -19.94 -0.45 -10.79
C LEU A 129 -20.77 -1.31 -9.80
N GLU A 130 -21.32 -2.43 -10.26
CA GLU A 130 -22.04 -3.39 -9.42
C GLU A 130 -21.14 -4.00 -8.34
N ALA A 131 -19.91 -4.39 -8.69
CA ALA A 131 -18.94 -4.87 -7.72
C ALA A 131 -18.50 -3.76 -6.75
N ALA A 132 -18.29 -2.53 -7.24
CA ALA A 132 -17.96 -1.38 -6.40
C ALA A 132 -19.08 -1.04 -5.41
N ASN A 133 -20.35 -1.22 -5.77
CA ASN A 133 -21.48 -0.99 -4.86
C ASN A 133 -21.53 -1.96 -3.67
N GLN A 134 -20.84 -3.10 -3.75
CA GLN A 134 -20.72 -4.05 -2.65
C GLN A 134 -19.61 -3.69 -1.66
N ILE A 135 -18.74 -2.74 -2.02
CA ILE A 135 -17.75 -2.18 -1.10
C ILE A 135 -18.43 -1.03 -0.35
N PRO A 136 -18.31 -0.95 0.99
CA PRO A 136 -18.74 0.23 1.73
C PRO A 136 -18.08 1.51 1.16
N ASP A 137 -18.72 2.68 1.28
CA ASP A 137 -18.07 3.93 0.85
C ASP A 137 -16.97 4.37 1.84
N GLU A 138 -17.17 4.04 3.11
CA GLU A 138 -16.27 4.34 4.22
C GLU A 138 -16.20 3.15 5.17
N LEU A 139 -15.01 2.91 5.73
CA LEU A 139 -14.79 2.01 6.86
C LEU A 139 -13.94 2.73 7.90
N SER A 140 -14.51 2.93 9.10
CA SER A 140 -13.85 3.59 10.23
C SER A 140 -13.16 4.90 9.86
N GLY A 141 -13.91 5.87 9.31
CA GLY A 141 -13.38 7.19 8.92
C GLY A 141 -12.58 7.21 7.62
N ALA A 142 -12.25 6.04 7.05
CA ALA A 142 -11.45 5.94 5.83
C ALA A 142 -12.32 5.68 4.61
N ALA A 143 -12.20 6.53 3.60
CA ALA A 143 -12.89 6.32 2.33
C ALA A 143 -12.33 5.08 1.62
N MET A 144 -13.22 4.18 1.22
CA MET A 144 -12.92 2.97 0.46
C MET A 144 -13.08 3.18 -1.05
N LYS A 145 -13.55 4.35 -1.45
CA LYS A 145 -13.68 4.77 -2.84
C LYS A 145 -13.27 6.23 -2.96
N ARG A 146 -12.65 6.63 -4.08
CA ARG A 146 -12.60 8.06 -4.46
C ARG A 146 -13.64 8.34 -5.51
N ILE A 147 -14.56 9.22 -5.14
CA ILE A 147 -15.64 9.70 -6.00
C ILE A 147 -15.38 11.18 -6.32
N ARG A 148 -15.33 11.52 -7.61
CA ARG A 148 -15.29 12.91 -8.09
C ARG A 148 -16.37 13.11 -9.14
N ASP A 149 -17.19 14.13 -8.98
CA ASP A 149 -18.29 14.45 -9.91
C ASP A 149 -19.23 13.25 -10.15
N GLY A 150 -19.53 12.50 -9.09
CA GLY A 150 -20.36 11.30 -9.15
C GLY A 150 -19.71 10.08 -9.80
N LYS A 151 -18.41 10.14 -10.11
CA LYS A 151 -17.67 9.05 -10.78
C LYS A 151 -16.62 8.45 -9.88
N ILE A 152 -16.53 7.12 -9.88
CA ILE A 152 -15.56 6.35 -9.08
C ILE A 152 -14.24 6.26 -9.84
N TYR A 153 -13.13 6.72 -9.23
CA TYR A 153 -11.79 6.67 -9.83
C TYR A 153 -10.94 5.52 -9.30
N TRP A 154 -11.14 5.13 -8.04
CA TRP A 154 -10.57 3.92 -7.48
C TRP A 154 -11.46 3.35 -6.39
N VAL A 155 -11.32 2.04 -6.15
CA VAL A 155 -12.04 1.28 -5.12
C VAL A 155 -11.05 0.44 -4.30
N ALA A 156 -11.29 0.29 -3.00
CA ALA A 156 -10.49 -0.55 -2.12
C ALA A 156 -10.72 -2.04 -2.44
N ALA A 157 -9.64 -2.77 -2.66
CA ALA A 157 -9.62 -4.22 -2.84
C ALA A 157 -9.38 -4.97 -1.52
N ALA A 158 -8.73 -4.33 -0.56
CA ALA A 158 -8.46 -4.83 0.78
C ALA A 158 -8.44 -3.66 1.78
N ILE A 159 -8.52 -3.95 3.08
CA ILE A 159 -8.28 -2.94 4.12
C ILE A 159 -7.01 -3.24 4.91
N SER A 160 -6.45 -2.22 5.55
CA SER A 160 -5.29 -2.36 6.43
C SER A 160 -5.33 -1.38 7.59
N SER A 161 -4.98 -1.83 8.79
CA SER A 161 -4.63 -0.99 9.94
C SER A 161 -3.13 -0.98 10.24
N PHE A 162 -2.69 -0.04 11.08
CA PHE A 162 -1.28 0.18 11.39
C PHE A 162 -1.02 0.08 12.90
N GLY A 163 0.05 -0.61 13.27
CA GLY A 163 0.32 -0.90 14.68
C GLY A 163 1.66 -1.58 14.87
N PHE A 164 1.73 -2.52 15.80
CA PHE A 164 2.96 -3.25 16.07
C PHE A 164 2.73 -4.71 16.40
N THR A 165 3.67 -5.54 15.96
CA THR A 165 3.74 -6.97 16.29
C THR A 165 4.70 -7.14 17.48
N THR A 166 4.22 -7.77 18.53
CA THR A 166 5.00 -8.09 19.72
C THR A 166 5.44 -9.55 19.72
N ASN A 167 6.55 -9.86 20.38
CA ASN A 167 6.97 -11.20 20.73
C ASN A 167 6.99 -11.34 22.26
N LYS A 168 6.02 -12.06 22.80
CA LYS A 168 5.77 -12.21 24.24
C LYS A 168 6.96 -12.81 24.98
N ASP A 169 7.64 -13.77 24.39
CA ASP A 169 8.81 -14.41 25.00
C ASP A 169 9.97 -13.44 25.18
N VAL A 170 10.23 -12.62 24.16
CA VAL A 170 11.31 -11.63 24.21
C VAL A 170 10.95 -10.52 25.21
N LEU A 171 9.70 -10.04 25.21
CA LEU A 171 9.21 -9.08 26.22
C LEU A 171 9.43 -9.60 27.64
N ASN A 172 9.02 -10.85 27.92
CA ASN A 172 9.17 -11.46 29.24
C ASN A 172 10.65 -11.65 29.64
N LYS A 173 11.48 -12.18 28.74
CA LYS A 173 12.93 -12.39 29.00
C LYS A 173 13.67 -11.08 29.26
N ALA A 174 13.27 -10.01 28.57
CA ALA A 174 13.85 -8.67 28.73
C ALA A 174 13.20 -7.86 29.87
N ASN A 175 12.18 -8.40 30.55
CA ASN A 175 11.38 -7.69 31.55
C ASN A 175 10.82 -6.35 31.03
N LEU A 176 10.34 -6.34 29.78
CA LEU A 176 9.75 -5.18 29.11
C LEU A 176 8.23 -5.24 29.15
N PRO A 177 7.53 -4.12 29.39
CA PRO A 177 6.08 -4.08 29.37
C PRO A 177 5.56 -4.24 27.94
N LYS A 178 4.41 -4.92 27.78
CA LYS A 178 3.70 -4.95 26.50
C LYS A 178 3.24 -3.53 26.14
N PRO A 179 3.58 -2.99 24.95
CA PRO A 179 3.13 -1.66 24.55
C PRO A 179 1.67 -1.71 24.15
N THR A 180 0.99 -0.59 24.33
CA THR A 180 -0.41 -0.37 23.93
C THR A 180 -0.59 0.90 23.11
N LYS A 181 0.46 1.72 23.02
CA LYS A 181 0.48 3.02 22.37
C LYS A 181 1.77 3.22 21.56
N TRP A 182 1.74 4.06 20.53
CA TRP A 182 2.95 4.45 19.79
C TRP A 182 4.01 5.08 20.70
N ILE A 183 3.57 5.95 21.63
CA ILE A 183 4.48 6.64 22.57
C ILE A 183 5.20 5.68 23.52
N ASP A 184 4.66 4.49 23.77
CA ASP A 184 5.30 3.50 24.65
C ASP A 184 6.65 3.04 24.07
N LEU A 185 6.77 2.96 22.73
CA LEU A 185 8.01 2.56 22.05
C LEU A 185 9.12 3.62 22.12
N ALA A 186 8.78 4.85 22.47
CA ALA A 186 9.71 5.95 22.72
C ALA A 186 10.17 6.03 24.19
N ASN A 187 9.60 5.22 25.09
CA ASN A 187 9.88 5.29 26.51
C ASN A 187 11.29 4.78 26.88
N GLU A 188 11.87 5.32 27.95
CA GLU A 188 13.17 4.90 28.51
C GLU A 188 13.19 3.44 28.97
N THR A 189 12.05 2.84 29.27
CA THR A 189 11.94 1.44 29.68
C THR A 189 12.49 0.52 28.59
N TYR A 190 12.21 0.80 27.32
CA TYR A 190 12.76 0.03 26.19
C TYR A 190 14.28 0.23 26.02
N ALA A 191 14.80 1.38 26.47
CA ALA A 191 16.22 1.68 26.42
C ALA A 191 17.05 0.81 27.40
N ALA A 192 16.41 0.14 28.37
CA ALA A 192 17.07 -0.74 29.33
C ALA A 192 17.83 -1.90 28.69
N THR A 193 17.46 -2.27 27.45
CA THR A 193 18.10 -3.35 26.68
C THR A 193 19.26 -2.87 25.79
N LEU A 194 19.44 -1.56 25.64
CA LEU A 194 20.48 -1.00 24.76
C LEU A 194 21.90 -1.39 25.25
N PRO A 195 22.79 -1.79 24.33
CA PRO A 195 22.76 -1.52 22.90
C PRO A 195 22.14 -2.64 22.05
N ILE A 196 21.47 -3.63 22.67
CA ILE A 196 20.72 -4.66 21.95
C ILE A 196 19.28 -4.16 21.82
N PRO A 197 18.83 -3.67 20.64
CA PRO A 197 17.54 -3.01 20.53
C PRO A 197 16.40 -4.03 20.66
N SER A 198 15.38 -3.68 21.43
CA SER A 198 14.16 -4.49 21.55
C SER A 198 13.02 -4.01 20.65
N VAL A 199 13.18 -2.84 20.01
CA VAL A 199 12.23 -2.29 19.05
C VAL A 199 12.77 -2.49 17.63
N GLY A 200 11.89 -2.74 16.66
CA GLY A 200 12.20 -2.82 15.24
C GLY A 200 11.38 -1.83 14.44
N VAL A 201 12.04 -1.03 13.61
CA VAL A 201 11.39 -0.10 12.68
C VAL A 201 12.05 -0.20 11.30
N ALA A 202 11.40 0.28 10.25
CA ALA A 202 11.97 0.32 8.91
C ALA A 202 12.18 1.76 8.43
N ASP A 203 13.23 1.94 7.63
CA ASP A 203 13.54 3.21 7.00
C ASP A 203 12.37 3.68 6.10
N PRO A 204 11.81 4.88 6.33
CA PRO A 204 10.66 5.36 5.57
C PRO A 204 11.01 5.71 4.12
N THR A 205 12.29 5.84 3.75
CA THR A 205 12.69 5.98 2.34
C THR A 205 12.54 4.68 1.54
N LYS A 206 12.38 3.55 2.23
CA LYS A 206 12.30 2.20 1.63
C LYS A 206 11.04 1.43 2.04
N SER A 207 10.21 1.97 2.93
CA SER A 207 9.03 1.28 3.49
C SER A 207 7.81 2.18 3.58
N THR A 208 6.85 2.02 2.65
CA THR A 208 5.61 2.82 2.59
C THR A 208 4.73 2.64 3.84
N SER A 209 4.69 1.44 4.43
CA SER A 209 3.90 1.22 5.65
C SER A 209 4.52 1.91 6.87
N ASN A 210 5.86 1.98 6.97
CA ASN A 210 6.51 2.73 8.05
C ASN A 210 6.41 4.24 7.82
N THR A 211 6.52 4.71 6.57
CA THR A 211 6.16 6.10 6.21
C THR A 211 4.80 6.46 6.80
N ARG A 212 3.78 5.62 6.54
CA ARG A 212 2.43 5.87 7.05
C ARG A 212 2.35 5.84 8.57
N MET A 213 3.04 4.91 9.25
CA MET A 213 3.08 4.89 10.72
C MET A 213 3.70 6.15 11.32
N TYR A 214 4.74 6.72 10.69
CA TYR A 214 5.30 7.99 11.14
C TYR A 214 4.38 9.18 10.87
N GLU A 215 3.65 9.18 9.74
CA GLU A 215 2.61 10.19 9.47
C GLU A 215 1.47 10.14 10.50
N ILE A 216 1.04 8.94 10.89
CA ILE A 216 0.03 8.75 11.95
C ILE A 216 0.52 9.40 13.23
N ILE A 217 1.75 9.12 13.65
CA ILE A 217 2.35 9.72 14.85
C ILE A 217 2.43 11.25 14.73
N LEU A 218 2.86 11.79 13.59
CA LEU A 218 2.98 13.24 13.38
C LEU A 218 1.62 13.95 13.39
N GLN A 219 0.58 13.34 12.85
CA GLN A 219 -0.76 13.95 12.81
C GLN A 219 -1.50 13.81 14.14
N ASP A 220 -1.35 12.69 14.84
CA ASP A 220 -2.00 12.47 16.14
C ASP A 220 -1.36 13.32 17.24
N TYR A 221 -0.03 13.33 17.31
CA TYR A 221 0.72 14.01 18.37
C TYR A 221 1.09 15.46 18.02
N GLY A 222 0.87 15.88 16.78
CA GLY A 222 1.38 17.14 16.24
C GLY A 222 2.88 17.07 15.91
N TRP A 223 3.34 18.01 15.08
CA TRP A 223 4.68 17.97 14.49
C TRP A 223 5.82 17.85 15.50
N GLU A 224 5.82 18.68 16.54
CA GLU A 224 6.89 18.74 17.53
C GLU A 224 6.98 17.46 18.38
N LYS A 225 5.87 17.10 19.04
CA LYS A 225 5.82 15.93 19.91
C LYS A 225 5.92 14.63 19.11
N GLY A 226 5.34 14.57 17.91
CA GLY A 226 5.45 13.43 17.02
C GLY A 226 6.90 13.14 16.61
N TRP A 227 7.69 14.17 16.27
CA TRP A 227 9.13 13.99 16.00
C TRP A 227 9.94 13.58 17.22
N ILE A 228 9.59 14.05 18.41
CA ILE A 228 10.20 13.56 19.65
C ILE A 228 9.95 12.06 19.79
N ILE A 229 8.71 11.61 19.61
CA ILE A 229 8.33 10.18 19.66
C ILE A 229 9.10 9.38 18.61
N ILE A 230 9.09 9.82 17.34
CA ILE A 230 9.76 9.12 16.24
C ILE A 230 11.28 9.00 16.48
N THR A 231 11.91 10.07 16.97
CA THR A 231 13.35 10.08 17.25
C THR A 231 13.71 9.12 18.38
N LEU A 232 12.97 9.14 19.48
CA LEU A 232 13.22 8.25 20.62
C LEU A 232 12.85 6.78 20.32
N MET A 233 11.77 6.55 19.57
CA MET A 233 11.44 5.22 19.03
C MET A 233 12.57 4.72 18.14
N GLY A 234 13.10 5.56 17.25
CA GLY A 234 14.26 5.26 16.44
C GLY A 234 15.52 4.96 17.27
N ALA A 235 15.72 5.66 18.39
CA ALA A 235 16.84 5.43 19.30
C ALA A 235 16.72 4.07 20.04
N ASN A 236 15.50 3.64 20.37
CA ASN A 236 15.22 2.33 20.96
C ASN A 236 15.27 1.17 19.95
N ALA A 237 15.29 1.47 18.65
CA ALA A 237 15.06 0.51 17.61
C ALA A 237 16.31 0.05 16.87
N LYS A 238 16.23 -1.14 16.28
CA LYS A 238 17.02 -1.51 15.11
C LYS A 238 16.29 -1.02 13.85
N ILE A 239 17.00 -0.32 12.97
CA ILE A 239 16.46 0.19 11.71
C ILE A 239 16.68 -0.84 10.60
N TYR A 240 15.59 -1.31 10.00
CA TYR A 240 15.58 -2.26 8.88
C TYR A 240 15.34 -1.55 7.55
N ASP A 241 15.74 -2.18 6.45
CA ASP A 241 15.50 -1.62 5.12
C ASP A 241 14.04 -1.73 4.68
N GLN A 242 13.29 -2.74 5.11
CA GLN A 242 11.91 -2.98 4.67
C GLN A 242 11.04 -3.48 5.82
N SER A 243 9.75 -3.18 5.78
CA SER A 243 8.77 -3.60 6.80
C SER A 243 8.61 -5.12 6.92
N GLY A 244 8.83 -5.88 5.83
CA GLY A 244 8.86 -7.34 5.88
C GLY A 244 9.98 -7.87 6.78
N LEU A 245 11.15 -7.21 6.80
CA LEU A 245 12.25 -7.59 7.69
C LEU A 245 11.94 -7.29 9.16
N VAL A 246 11.16 -6.25 9.44
CA VAL A 246 10.67 -5.94 10.80
C VAL A 246 9.72 -7.05 11.28
N ARG A 247 8.79 -7.49 10.43
CA ARG A 247 7.93 -8.65 10.70
C ARG A 247 8.77 -9.89 11.02
N ASP A 248 9.71 -10.24 10.14
CA ASP A 248 10.51 -11.45 10.30
C ASP A 248 11.39 -11.39 11.56
N ALA A 249 11.88 -10.21 11.94
CA ALA A 249 12.60 -10.00 13.18
C ALA A 249 11.73 -10.24 14.42
N ALA A 250 10.47 -9.79 14.42
CA ALA A 250 9.54 -10.08 15.50
C ALA A 250 9.19 -11.58 15.58
N ILE A 251 9.00 -12.23 14.43
CA ILE A 251 8.73 -13.68 14.32
C ILE A 251 9.90 -14.49 14.89
N ARG A 252 11.14 -14.16 14.51
CA ARG A 252 12.35 -14.84 15.00
C ARG A 252 12.69 -14.51 16.46
N GLY A 253 12.10 -13.46 17.02
CA GLY A 253 12.45 -12.94 18.33
C GLY A 253 13.76 -12.15 18.37
N ASP A 254 14.20 -11.60 17.23
CA ASP A 254 15.35 -10.68 17.16
C ASP A 254 15.03 -9.33 17.82
N VAL A 255 13.74 -8.96 17.86
CA VAL A 255 13.20 -7.79 18.54
C VAL A 255 11.95 -8.18 19.33
N ALA A 256 11.68 -7.49 20.44
CA ALA A 256 10.48 -7.70 21.25
C ALA A 256 9.24 -7.08 20.60
N VAL A 257 9.40 -5.97 19.89
CA VAL A 257 8.30 -5.23 19.24
C VAL A 257 8.76 -4.71 17.90
N GLY A 258 8.00 -4.95 16.83
CA GLY A 258 8.24 -4.36 15.52
C GLY A 258 7.03 -3.58 15.03
N ILE A 259 7.20 -2.34 14.55
CA ILE A 259 6.09 -1.59 13.96
C ILE A 259 5.73 -2.18 12.59
N THR A 260 4.47 -2.56 12.41
CA THR A 260 4.01 -3.35 11.27
C THR A 260 2.61 -2.93 10.83
N ILE A 261 2.35 -3.09 9.54
CA ILE A 261 0.98 -3.15 9.01
C ILE A 261 0.32 -4.46 9.46
N ASP A 262 -0.99 -4.45 9.60
CA ASP A 262 -1.79 -5.52 10.19
C ASP A 262 -1.57 -6.92 9.58
N PHE A 263 -1.59 -7.07 8.26
CA PHE A 263 -1.45 -8.39 7.63
C PHE A 263 -0.08 -9.01 7.89
N TYR A 264 0.97 -8.20 8.12
CA TYR A 264 2.25 -8.71 8.63
C TYR A 264 2.14 -9.19 10.07
N GLY A 265 1.44 -8.46 10.93
CA GLY A 265 1.24 -8.88 12.31
C GLY A 265 0.34 -10.11 12.44
N TYR A 266 -0.75 -10.18 11.68
CA TYR A 266 -1.60 -11.36 11.60
C TYR A 266 -0.87 -12.55 10.99
N THR A 267 0.04 -12.34 10.03
CA THR A 267 0.91 -13.40 9.52
C THR A 267 1.88 -13.89 10.59
N ALA A 268 2.46 -12.99 11.39
CA ALA A 268 3.30 -13.38 12.51
C ALA A 268 2.52 -14.18 13.57
N GLN A 269 1.30 -13.75 13.91
CA GLN A 269 0.38 -14.49 14.77
C GLN A 269 0.04 -15.87 14.21
N LEU A 270 -0.22 -15.98 12.91
CA LEU A 270 -0.57 -17.26 12.29
C LEU A 270 0.62 -18.25 12.31
N GLN A 271 1.84 -17.73 12.15
CA GLN A 271 3.06 -18.56 12.18
C GLN A 271 3.45 -18.95 13.61
N ASN A 272 3.33 -18.02 14.56
CA ASN A 272 3.73 -18.20 15.96
C ASN A 272 2.61 -17.74 16.93
N PRO A 273 1.48 -18.45 17.02
CA PRO A 273 0.29 -17.99 17.75
C PRO A 273 0.50 -17.80 19.26
N GLU A 274 1.43 -18.54 19.87
CA GLU A 274 1.74 -18.44 21.29
C GLU A 274 2.67 -17.27 21.64
N LEU A 275 3.41 -16.76 20.66
CA LEU A 275 4.49 -15.79 20.86
C LEU A 275 4.17 -14.43 20.25
N CYS A 276 3.59 -14.41 19.06
CA CYS A 276 3.35 -13.18 18.31
C CYS A 276 1.93 -12.65 18.54
N GLU A 277 1.80 -11.35 18.74
CA GLU A 277 0.52 -10.65 18.85
C GLU A 277 0.61 -9.30 18.12
N TYR A 278 -0.32 -9.05 17.19
CA TYR A 278 -0.50 -7.75 16.57
C TYR A 278 -1.42 -6.88 17.41
N ILE A 279 -1.00 -5.64 17.63
CA ILE A 279 -1.69 -4.67 18.46
C ILE A 279 -1.99 -3.43 17.63
N ILE A 280 -3.26 -3.05 17.60
CA ILE A 280 -3.70 -1.74 17.12
C ILE A 280 -3.53 -0.74 18.27
N PRO A 281 -2.78 0.36 18.11
CA PRO A 281 -2.48 1.28 19.19
C PRO A 281 -3.73 2.02 19.70
N THR A 282 -3.80 2.20 21.01
CA THR A 282 -4.93 2.87 21.70
C THR A 282 -4.83 4.40 21.65
N ASP A 283 -3.67 4.93 21.28
CA ASP A 283 -3.40 6.33 20.98
C ASP A 283 -3.50 6.61 19.47
N GLY A 284 -4.32 5.83 18.75
CA GLY A 284 -4.68 6.15 17.38
C GLY A 284 -3.98 5.29 16.32
N SER A 285 -4.78 4.82 15.37
CA SER A 285 -4.34 4.22 14.12
C SER A 285 -5.12 4.88 12.96
N ILE A 286 -5.03 4.29 11.78
CA ILE A 286 -5.96 4.57 10.68
C ILE A 286 -6.36 3.24 10.04
N VAL A 287 -7.49 3.25 9.36
CA VAL A 287 -7.83 2.23 8.37
C VAL A 287 -7.48 2.80 7.00
N ASN A 288 -6.87 2.00 6.13
CA ASN A 288 -6.63 2.35 4.74
C ASN A 288 -7.27 1.33 3.82
N GLY A 289 -7.98 1.82 2.80
CA GLY A 289 -8.35 1.00 1.65
C GLY A 289 -7.13 0.84 0.74
N ASP A 290 -6.87 -0.38 0.29
CA ASP A 290 -5.83 -0.66 -0.69
C ASP A 290 -6.42 -0.58 -2.11
N PRO A 291 -6.09 0.47 -2.87
CA PRO A 291 -6.86 0.85 -4.04
C PRO A 291 -6.52 0.02 -5.29
N ILE A 292 -7.52 -0.13 -6.15
CA ILE A 292 -7.36 -0.54 -7.55
C ILE A 292 -8.09 0.46 -8.46
N ALA A 293 -7.49 0.78 -9.60
CA ALA A 293 -7.99 1.81 -10.52
C ALA A 293 -7.70 1.52 -11.99
N LEU A 294 -8.58 2.06 -12.84
CA LEU A 294 -8.37 2.10 -14.28
C LEU A 294 -7.42 3.24 -14.63
N LEU A 295 -6.36 2.95 -15.39
CA LEU A 295 -5.45 3.99 -15.88
C LEU A 295 -6.00 4.65 -17.15
N SER A 296 -5.77 5.96 -17.30
CA SER A 296 -6.14 6.72 -18.50
C SER A 296 -5.37 6.31 -19.76
N THR A 297 -4.29 5.56 -19.58
CA THR A 297 -3.46 5.00 -20.66
C THR A 297 -4.02 3.71 -21.25
N SER A 298 -4.99 3.06 -20.60
CA SER A 298 -5.48 1.74 -21.02
C SER A 298 -6.03 1.73 -22.46
N LYS A 299 -5.56 0.79 -23.28
CA LYS A 299 -6.15 0.46 -24.59
C LYS A 299 -7.20 -0.64 -24.50
N HIS A 300 -7.27 -1.33 -23.37
CA HIS A 300 -8.19 -2.43 -23.11
C HIS A 300 -9.19 -2.10 -22.00
N ALA A 301 -9.72 -0.87 -21.97
CA ALA A 301 -10.49 -0.33 -20.84
C ALA A 301 -11.66 -1.21 -20.36
N LYS A 302 -12.36 -1.92 -21.25
CA LYS A 302 -13.42 -2.87 -20.86
C LYS A 302 -12.87 -4.11 -20.15
N ALA A 303 -11.79 -4.69 -20.67
CA ALA A 303 -11.13 -5.84 -20.07
C ALA A 303 -10.43 -5.46 -18.74
N ALA A 304 -9.80 -4.29 -18.69
CA ALA A 304 -9.21 -3.73 -17.48
C ALA A 304 -10.26 -3.56 -16.37
N GLN A 305 -11.42 -2.98 -16.70
CA GLN A 305 -12.52 -2.86 -15.74
C GLN A 305 -13.13 -4.20 -15.35
N ALA A 306 -13.13 -5.20 -16.23
CA ALA A 306 -13.56 -6.56 -15.88
C ALA A 306 -12.59 -7.21 -14.87
N PHE A 307 -11.29 -6.98 -14.99
CA PHE A 307 -10.33 -7.37 -13.96
C PHE A 307 -10.57 -6.62 -12.64
N ILE A 308 -10.81 -5.31 -12.68
CA ILE A 308 -11.14 -4.51 -11.49
C ILE A 308 -12.40 -5.05 -10.81
N ALA A 309 -13.46 -5.31 -11.57
CA ALA A 309 -14.71 -5.88 -11.09
C ALA A 309 -14.49 -7.21 -10.37
N TRP A 310 -13.66 -8.08 -10.94
CA TRP A 310 -13.28 -9.33 -10.29
C TRP A 310 -12.53 -9.09 -8.99
N VAL A 311 -11.45 -8.29 -9.00
CA VAL A 311 -10.62 -8.03 -7.81
C VAL A 311 -11.43 -7.52 -6.62
N ILE A 312 -12.43 -6.66 -6.85
CA ILE A 312 -13.25 -6.09 -5.77
C ILE A 312 -14.51 -6.92 -5.45
N SER A 313 -14.85 -7.92 -6.25
CA SER A 313 -15.99 -8.82 -5.98
C SER A 313 -15.74 -9.73 -4.78
N VAL A 314 -16.80 -10.28 -4.20
CA VAL A 314 -16.70 -11.32 -3.16
C VAL A 314 -15.80 -12.47 -3.60
N GLU A 315 -15.96 -12.97 -4.82
CA GLU A 315 -15.17 -14.10 -5.33
C GLU A 315 -13.69 -13.75 -5.50
N GLY A 316 -13.37 -12.58 -6.07
CA GLY A 316 -11.98 -12.18 -6.23
C GLY A 316 -11.29 -11.83 -4.92
N GLN A 317 -12.02 -11.28 -3.94
CA GLN A 317 -11.46 -10.96 -2.63
C GLN A 317 -11.24 -12.19 -1.74
N LYS A 318 -11.71 -13.38 -2.12
CA LYS A 318 -11.32 -14.63 -1.42
C LYS A 318 -9.81 -14.88 -1.45
N ILE A 319 -9.07 -14.32 -2.40
CA ILE A 319 -7.60 -14.45 -2.42
C ILE A 319 -6.95 -13.94 -1.13
N TRP A 320 -7.58 -12.99 -0.44
CA TRP A 320 -7.07 -12.42 0.81
C TRP A 320 -7.13 -13.40 1.98
N LEU A 321 -8.04 -14.39 1.90
CA LEU A 321 -8.20 -15.46 2.89
C LEU A 321 -7.10 -16.54 2.80
N ASP A 322 -6.34 -16.59 1.70
CA ASP A 322 -5.21 -17.50 1.58
C ASP A 322 -4.20 -17.22 2.70
N LYS A 323 -3.81 -18.25 3.46
CA LYS A 323 -2.90 -18.10 4.61
C LYS A 323 -1.53 -17.54 4.22
N ARG A 324 -1.13 -17.64 2.95
CA ARG A 324 0.10 -17.04 2.41
C ARG A 324 -0.02 -15.53 2.22
N VAL A 325 -1.24 -15.03 2.01
CA VAL A 325 -1.56 -13.62 1.79
C VAL A 325 -2.03 -12.95 3.09
N ASN A 326 -2.98 -13.58 3.76
CA ASN A 326 -3.47 -13.28 5.09
C ASN A 326 -3.85 -11.80 5.33
N ARG A 327 -4.69 -11.27 4.44
CA ARG A 327 -5.10 -9.86 4.43
C ARG A 327 -6.60 -9.74 4.59
N MET A 328 -7.06 -8.62 5.13
CA MET A 328 -8.49 -8.38 5.31
C MET A 328 -9.15 -7.86 4.03
N PRO A 329 -10.27 -8.47 3.58
CA PRO A 329 -11.02 -8.00 2.43
C PRO A 329 -11.68 -6.65 2.72
N ALA A 330 -11.85 -5.81 1.69
CA ALA A 330 -12.69 -4.60 1.77
C ALA A 330 -14.18 -4.91 1.58
N ASN A 331 -14.51 -6.05 0.98
CA ASN A 331 -15.88 -6.54 0.87
C ASN A 331 -16.20 -7.48 2.05
N PRO A 332 -17.03 -7.06 3.02
CA PRO A 332 -17.35 -7.90 4.18
C PRO A 332 -18.09 -9.20 3.80
N GLY A 333 -18.79 -9.23 2.66
CA GLY A 333 -19.49 -10.42 2.18
C GLY A 333 -18.56 -11.62 1.88
N VAL A 334 -17.24 -11.40 1.85
CA VAL A 334 -16.25 -12.48 1.81
C VAL A 334 -16.36 -13.40 3.02
N PHE A 335 -16.65 -12.87 4.21
CA PHE A 335 -16.78 -13.67 5.43
C PHE A 335 -18.02 -14.57 5.45
N ASP A 336 -19.03 -14.28 4.62
CA ASP A 336 -20.24 -15.12 4.48
C ASP A 336 -20.01 -16.37 3.62
N THR A 337 -18.91 -16.40 2.85
CA THR A 337 -18.54 -17.53 1.99
C THR A 337 -18.08 -18.74 2.82
N PRO A 338 -18.11 -19.98 2.27
CA PRO A 338 -17.57 -21.16 2.97
C PRO A 338 -16.13 -20.95 3.42
N GLU A 339 -15.26 -20.42 2.55
CA GLU A 339 -13.86 -20.13 2.86
C GLU A 339 -13.71 -19.03 3.91
N GLY A 340 -14.59 -18.03 3.88
CA GLY A 340 -14.64 -16.94 4.86
C GLY A 340 -14.96 -17.44 6.27
N LYS A 341 -15.94 -18.33 6.39
CA LYS A 341 -16.36 -18.94 7.67
C LYS A 341 -15.27 -19.80 8.32
N GLU A 342 -14.29 -20.28 7.55
CA GLU A 342 -13.11 -20.99 8.07
C GLU A 342 -12.05 -20.03 8.62
N ARG A 343 -12.12 -18.73 8.31
CA ARG A 343 -11.17 -17.69 8.73
C ARG A 343 -11.73 -16.81 9.85
N THR A 344 -12.23 -17.44 10.91
CA THR A 344 -12.74 -16.76 12.11
C THR A 344 -11.69 -15.84 12.77
N ASP A 345 -10.41 -16.17 12.62
CA ASP A 345 -9.28 -15.36 13.07
C ASP A 345 -9.20 -14.02 12.33
N LEU A 346 -9.41 -14.03 11.01
CA LEU A 346 -9.35 -12.85 10.16
C LEU A 346 -10.64 -12.03 10.22
N GLU A 347 -11.80 -12.68 10.41
CA GLU A 347 -13.06 -11.99 10.69
C GLU A 347 -13.00 -11.25 12.03
N ALA A 348 -12.46 -11.89 13.07
CA ALA A 348 -12.22 -11.22 14.36
C ALA A 348 -11.25 -10.05 14.23
N ALA A 349 -10.20 -10.18 13.41
CA ALA A 349 -9.31 -9.08 13.07
C ALA A 349 -10.04 -7.93 12.36
N TYR A 350 -10.87 -8.23 11.37
CA TYR A 350 -11.68 -7.24 10.65
C TYR A 350 -12.58 -6.47 11.61
N ASN A 351 -13.29 -7.18 12.49
CA ASN A 351 -14.17 -6.56 13.49
C ASN A 351 -13.40 -5.69 14.50
N ARG A 352 -12.21 -6.10 14.94
CA ARG A 352 -11.33 -5.25 15.77
C ARG A 352 -10.90 -3.98 15.03
N THR A 353 -10.55 -4.10 13.76
CA THR A 353 -10.17 -2.96 12.92
C THR A 353 -11.33 -1.98 12.75
N LEU A 354 -12.57 -2.47 12.63
CA LEU A 354 -13.75 -1.59 12.58
C LEU A 354 -13.96 -0.78 13.86
N GLN A 355 -13.59 -1.35 15.01
CA GLN A 355 -13.71 -0.73 16.33
C GLN A 355 -12.47 0.08 16.74
N ALA A 356 -11.41 0.08 15.92
CA ALA A 356 -10.16 0.75 16.25
C ALA A 356 -10.38 2.26 16.41
N LEU A 357 -9.66 2.86 17.37
CA LEU A 357 -9.56 4.31 17.44
C LEU A 357 -8.81 4.79 16.20
N VAL A 358 -9.52 5.47 15.31
CA VAL A 358 -8.96 6.08 14.12
C VAL A 358 -8.75 7.57 14.36
N ILE A 359 -7.57 8.06 14.01
CA ILE A 359 -7.28 9.50 14.07
C ILE A 359 -7.93 10.19 12.87
N ASN A 360 -8.19 11.50 13.00
CA ASN A 360 -8.59 12.29 11.83
C ASN A 360 -7.37 12.54 10.93
N PHE A 361 -7.09 11.59 10.04
CA PHE A 361 -5.92 11.61 9.18
C PHE A 361 -6.20 12.35 7.87
N SER A 362 -5.32 13.29 7.52
CA SER A 362 -5.34 13.98 6.23
C SER A 362 -4.25 13.41 5.31
N ASP A 363 -4.67 12.72 4.24
CA ASP A 363 -3.77 12.26 3.17
C ASP A 363 -3.08 13.44 2.48
N ASP A 364 -3.77 14.56 2.27
CA ASP A 364 -3.19 15.78 1.68
C ASP A 364 -2.10 16.38 2.58
N LEU A 365 -2.33 16.39 3.89
CA LEU A 365 -1.34 16.87 4.84
C LEU A 365 -0.11 15.96 4.86
N ALA A 366 -0.29 14.65 4.91
CA ALA A 366 0.80 13.67 4.81
C ALA A 366 1.63 13.89 3.53
N LEU A 367 0.96 13.96 2.38
CA LEU A 367 1.58 14.22 1.09
C LEU A 367 2.38 15.52 1.04
N SER A 368 1.94 16.56 1.75
CA SER A 368 2.58 17.87 1.73
C SER A 368 4.00 17.86 2.28
N TYR A 369 4.38 16.91 3.16
CA TYR A 369 5.70 16.84 3.79
C TYR A 369 6.39 15.47 3.67
N GLU A 370 5.77 14.47 3.03
CA GLU A 370 6.23 13.06 3.01
C GLU A 370 7.73 12.92 2.73
N ARG A 371 8.24 13.54 1.65
CA ARG A 371 9.65 13.44 1.25
C ARG A 371 10.57 14.12 2.25
N ALA A 372 10.17 15.27 2.78
CA ALA A 372 10.92 15.93 3.83
C ALA A 372 11.01 15.07 5.09
N MET A 373 9.90 14.46 5.51
CA MET A 373 9.88 13.54 6.65
C MET A 373 10.78 12.32 6.42
N GLN A 374 10.65 11.65 5.27
CA GLN A 374 11.44 10.46 4.91
C GLN A 374 12.94 10.75 4.97
N TRP A 375 13.38 11.83 4.32
CA TRP A 375 14.81 12.16 4.22
C TRP A 375 15.38 12.77 5.51
N PHE A 376 14.55 13.45 6.30
CA PHE A 376 14.96 13.91 7.63
C PHE A 376 15.17 12.72 8.57
N PHE A 377 14.22 11.77 8.64
CA PHE A 377 14.39 10.51 9.37
C PHE A 377 15.68 9.79 8.93
N TYR A 378 15.88 9.64 7.62
CA TYR A 378 17.07 8.98 7.10
C TYR A 378 18.37 9.65 7.57
N ALA A 379 18.42 10.99 7.55
CA ALA A 379 19.61 11.73 7.92
C ALA A 379 19.87 11.72 9.44
N THR A 380 18.83 11.92 10.26
CA THR A 380 18.97 12.15 11.69
C THR A 380 18.83 10.88 12.52
N ILE A 381 18.12 9.87 12.04
CA ILE A 381 17.90 8.61 12.77
C ILE A 381 18.67 7.47 12.12
N THR A 382 18.51 7.22 10.82
CA THR A 382 19.21 6.09 10.15
C THR A 382 20.72 6.34 10.07
N LYS A 383 21.14 7.51 9.57
CA LYS A 383 22.55 7.81 9.30
C LYS A 383 23.34 8.22 10.55
N ALA A 384 22.69 8.85 11.52
CA ALA A 384 23.29 9.23 12.79
C ALA A 384 22.93 8.26 13.94
N HIS A 385 22.48 7.04 13.59
CA HIS A 385 21.89 6.08 14.54
C HIS A 385 22.80 5.74 15.72
N THR A 386 24.09 5.51 15.47
CA THR A 386 25.05 5.15 16.51
C THR A 386 25.15 6.23 17.59
N ASP A 387 25.28 7.50 17.16
CA ASP A 387 25.36 8.63 18.07
C ASP A 387 24.03 8.79 18.82
N LEU A 388 22.90 8.74 18.11
CA LEU A 388 21.56 8.83 18.70
C LEU A 388 21.32 7.78 19.78
N GLN A 389 21.55 6.50 19.48
CA GLN A 389 21.30 5.39 20.39
C GLN A 389 22.24 5.44 21.60
N SER A 390 23.51 5.80 21.39
CA SER A 390 24.49 5.94 22.48
C SER A 390 24.08 7.04 23.47
N THR A 391 23.67 8.21 22.96
CA THR A 391 23.23 9.34 23.77
C THR A 391 21.93 9.02 24.49
N TRP A 392 20.96 8.45 23.78
CA TRP A 392 19.69 8.04 24.39
C TRP A 392 19.88 7.00 25.50
N LYS A 393 20.70 5.98 25.26
CA LYS A 393 21.06 4.98 26.28
C LYS A 393 21.64 5.65 27.53
N THR A 394 22.54 6.61 27.36
CA THR A 394 23.17 7.34 28.48
C THR A 394 22.14 8.13 29.27
N LEU A 395 21.27 8.86 28.57
CA LEU A 395 20.22 9.68 29.16
C LEU A 395 19.18 8.82 29.90
N ALA A 396 18.66 7.77 29.25
CA ALA A 396 17.71 6.83 29.83
C ALA A 396 18.29 6.12 31.06
N LYS A 397 19.55 5.68 31.00
CA LYS A 397 20.22 5.07 32.16
C LYS A 397 20.34 6.05 33.33
N ALA A 398 20.69 7.31 33.07
CA ALA A 398 20.74 8.33 34.12
C ALA A 398 19.36 8.53 34.78
N ARG A 399 18.28 8.55 34.00
CA ARG A 399 16.91 8.66 34.49
C ARG A 399 16.46 7.44 35.30
N LEU A 400 16.70 6.23 34.79
CA LEU A 400 16.32 4.97 35.44
C LEU A 400 17.09 4.74 36.75
N GLN A 401 18.31 5.27 36.86
CA GLN A 401 19.13 5.21 38.08
C GLN A 401 18.89 6.38 39.04
N GLY A 402 17.94 7.28 38.75
CA GLY A 402 17.63 8.44 39.59
C GLY A 402 18.72 9.51 39.66
N LYS A 403 19.68 9.52 38.71
CA LYS A 403 20.77 10.51 38.66
C LYS A 403 20.32 11.89 38.18
N ILE A 404 19.20 11.94 37.47
CA ILE A 404 18.57 13.16 36.96
C ILE A 404 17.08 13.13 37.31
N SER A 405 16.51 14.32 37.53
CA SER A 405 15.07 14.47 37.81
C SER A 405 14.24 14.17 36.55
N GLN A 406 12.93 13.91 36.71
CA GLN A 406 12.02 13.81 35.56
C GLN A 406 12.00 15.11 34.74
N GLN A 407 12.10 16.27 35.41
CA GLN A 407 12.11 17.57 34.75
C GLN A 407 13.36 17.75 33.88
N ASP A 408 14.54 17.40 34.42
CA ASP A 408 15.79 17.42 33.66
C ASP A 408 15.77 16.45 32.49
N PHE A 409 15.23 15.25 32.72
CA PHE A 409 15.08 14.25 31.67
C PHE A 409 14.18 14.73 30.54
N ASN A 410 13.02 15.31 30.85
CA ASN A 410 12.11 15.88 29.84
C ASN A 410 12.77 17.02 29.07
N ARG A 411 13.52 17.90 29.75
CA ARG A 411 14.29 18.97 29.10
C ARG A 411 15.35 18.41 28.17
N LEU A 412 16.12 17.41 28.60
CA LEU A 412 17.15 16.78 27.79
C LEU A 412 16.57 16.00 26.61
N ILE A 413 15.39 15.38 26.75
CA ILE A 413 14.65 14.80 25.62
C ILE A 413 14.29 15.88 24.60
N ASN A 414 13.78 17.01 25.08
CA ASN A 414 13.44 18.14 24.21
C ASN A 414 14.69 18.66 23.47
N ASP A 415 15.79 18.85 24.20
CA ASP A 415 17.08 19.26 23.64
C ASP A 415 17.64 18.21 22.67
N LEU A 416 17.35 16.92 22.85
CA LEU A 416 17.81 15.83 21.97
C LEU A 416 16.97 15.71 20.69
N ALA A 417 15.64 15.80 20.80
CA ALA A 417 14.73 15.29 19.78
C ALA A 417 13.73 16.33 19.21
N ASN A 418 13.61 17.52 19.81
CA ASN A 418 12.69 18.55 19.31
C ASN A 418 13.16 19.08 17.94
N PRO A 419 12.35 18.95 16.86
CA PRO A 419 12.75 19.37 15.52
C PRO A 419 12.84 20.90 15.37
N LEU A 420 12.17 21.67 16.25
CA LEU A 420 12.20 23.13 16.27
C LEU A 420 13.44 23.70 16.96
N LEU A 421 14.21 22.85 17.65
CA LEU A 421 15.55 23.19 18.16
C LEU A 421 16.67 22.69 17.23
N PHE A 422 16.31 22.01 16.13
CA PHE A 422 17.27 21.46 15.18
C PHE A 422 17.72 22.54 14.18
N ASN A 423 18.76 23.30 14.54
CA ASN A 423 19.29 24.38 13.69
C ASN A 423 20.21 23.85 12.57
N PHE A 424 19.99 24.31 11.34
CA PHE A 424 20.86 24.05 10.20
C PHE A 424 20.73 25.14 9.14
N THR A 425 21.69 25.20 8.22
CA THR A 425 21.67 26.12 7.07
C THR A 425 21.06 25.43 5.86
N ASP A 426 20.01 26.01 5.26
CA ASP A 426 19.45 25.49 4.01
C ASP A 426 20.45 25.73 2.86
N PRO A 427 20.84 24.69 2.10
CA PRO A 427 21.90 24.80 1.09
C PRO A 427 21.51 25.64 -0.14
N SER A 428 20.22 25.90 -0.34
CA SER A 428 19.74 26.70 -1.47
C SER A 428 19.54 28.18 -1.14
N THR A 429 19.20 28.50 0.11
CA THR A 429 18.98 29.90 0.53
C THR A 429 20.15 30.47 1.32
N GLY A 430 21.03 29.61 1.86
CA GLY A 430 22.10 30.02 2.78
C GLY A 430 21.59 30.52 4.14
N LYS A 431 20.28 30.42 4.41
CA LYS A 431 19.67 30.89 5.67
C LYS A 431 19.64 29.80 6.71
N ASN A 432 19.85 30.18 7.97
CA ASN A 432 19.61 29.30 9.11
C ASN A 432 18.10 29.11 9.32
N THR A 433 17.71 27.87 9.57
CA THR A 433 16.32 27.46 9.78
C THR A 433 16.27 26.27 10.74
N VAL A 434 15.05 25.83 11.04
CA VAL A 434 14.75 24.64 11.83
C VAL A 434 13.83 23.71 11.04
N PHE A 435 13.65 22.48 11.51
CA PHE A 435 12.80 21.50 10.83
C PHE A 435 11.33 21.64 11.26
N SER A 436 10.72 22.79 10.96
CA SER A 436 9.29 23.01 11.15
C SER A 436 8.45 22.30 10.09
N GLN A 437 7.15 22.09 10.36
CA GLN A 437 6.23 21.52 9.38
C GLN A 437 6.15 22.39 8.11
N SER A 438 6.07 23.71 8.27
CA SER A 438 6.05 24.65 7.14
C SER A 438 7.33 24.60 6.31
N TYR A 439 8.49 24.43 6.95
CA TYR A 439 9.74 24.25 6.24
C TYR A 439 9.74 22.92 5.46
N ALA A 440 9.37 21.81 6.12
CA ALA A 440 9.26 20.50 5.50
C ALA A 440 8.33 20.53 4.26
N GLN A 441 7.19 21.20 4.36
CA GLN A 441 6.26 21.41 3.26
C GLN A 441 6.87 22.22 2.11
N SER A 442 7.62 23.29 2.43
CA SER A 442 8.19 24.15 1.39
C SER A 442 9.30 23.49 0.56
N ILE A 443 9.99 22.47 1.09
CA ILE A 443 11.07 21.76 0.40
C ILE A 443 10.66 20.40 -0.17
N ASN A 444 9.43 19.95 0.10
CA ASN A 444 8.99 18.57 -0.19
C ASN A 444 9.13 18.18 -1.66
N GLU A 445 8.63 19.03 -2.57
CA GLU A 445 8.72 18.82 -4.02
C GLU A 445 10.18 18.88 -4.51
N LYS A 446 10.98 19.77 -3.92
CA LYS A 446 12.39 19.93 -4.29
C LYS A 446 13.22 18.72 -3.88
N LEU A 447 12.93 18.12 -2.72
CA LEU A 447 13.54 16.86 -2.30
C LEU A 447 13.22 15.70 -3.23
N PHE A 448 12.04 15.71 -3.87
CA PHE A 448 11.68 14.72 -4.87
C PHE A 448 12.47 14.92 -6.18
N THR A 449 12.45 16.14 -6.71
CA THR A 449 12.89 16.49 -8.06
C THR A 449 14.40 16.79 -8.19
N ASP A 450 15.03 17.33 -7.16
CA ASP A 450 16.46 17.72 -7.17
C ASP A 450 17.31 16.79 -6.30
N VAL A 451 17.96 15.83 -6.98
CA VAL A 451 18.82 14.83 -6.35
C VAL A 451 20.05 15.46 -5.67
N ASN A 452 20.59 16.55 -6.22
CA ASN A 452 21.79 17.19 -5.68
C ASN A 452 21.45 17.98 -4.42
N TYR A 453 20.37 18.77 -4.45
CA TYR A 453 19.85 19.45 -3.27
C TYR A 453 19.56 18.45 -2.15
N ARG A 454 18.87 17.35 -2.46
CA ARG A 454 18.59 16.29 -1.50
C ARG A 454 19.86 15.72 -0.86
N LYS A 455 20.88 15.37 -1.67
CA LYS A 455 22.16 14.84 -1.15
C LYS A 455 22.86 15.84 -0.22
N GLN A 456 22.90 17.11 -0.61
CA GLN A 456 23.52 18.16 0.22
C GLN A 456 22.78 18.34 1.54
N LEU A 457 21.45 18.43 1.50
CA LEU A 457 20.63 18.64 2.69
C LEU A 457 20.70 17.46 3.66
N VAL A 458 20.66 16.21 3.17
CA VAL A 458 20.87 15.01 3.98
C VAL A 458 22.23 15.04 4.69
N ASN A 459 23.31 15.45 4.00
CA ASN A 459 24.63 15.56 4.61
C ASN A 459 24.72 16.69 5.65
N ILE A 460 23.96 17.77 5.47
CA ILE A 460 23.85 18.87 6.46
C ILE A 460 23.12 18.38 7.70
N TRP A 461 21.95 17.76 7.53
CA TRP A 461 21.16 17.20 8.61
C TRP A 461 21.90 16.11 9.38
N GLN A 462 22.57 15.17 8.70
CA GLN A 462 23.34 14.12 9.38
C GLN A 462 24.42 14.72 10.29
N ARG A 463 25.16 15.72 9.80
CA ARG A 463 26.22 16.37 10.59
C ARG A 463 25.66 17.15 11.77
N ALA A 464 24.58 17.90 11.56
CA ALA A 464 23.90 18.63 12.62
C ALA A 464 23.32 17.70 13.69
N ALA A 465 22.73 16.56 13.29
CA ALA A 465 22.24 15.53 14.21
C ALA A 465 23.37 14.90 15.02
N SER A 466 24.44 14.47 14.36
CA SER A 466 25.60 13.88 15.05
C SER A 466 26.24 14.86 16.04
N ALA A 467 26.32 16.15 15.68
CA ALA A 467 26.82 17.20 16.57
C ALA A 467 25.86 17.51 17.74
N ARG A 468 24.55 17.37 17.53
CA ARG A 468 23.53 17.53 18.58
C ARG A 468 23.51 16.38 19.57
N TYR A 469 23.82 15.17 19.10
CA TYR A 469 23.81 13.96 19.94
C TYR A 469 25.06 13.80 20.79
N LYS A 470 26.21 14.27 20.31
CA LYS A 470 27.48 14.30 21.07
C LYS A 470 27.47 15.42 22.09
#